data_AF-A0A6P2AQG5-F1
#
_entry.id   AF-A0A6P2AQG5-F1
#
_cell.length_a   1.000
_cell.length_b   1.000
_cell.length_c   1.000
_cell.angle_alpha   90.00
_cell.angle_beta   90.00
_cell.angle_gamma   90.00
#
_symmetry.space_group_name_H-M   'P 1'
#
loop_
_entity.id
_entity.type
_entity.pdbx_description
1 polymer ?
#
loop_
_entity_poly.entity_id
_entity_poly.type
_entity_poly.pdbx_seq_one_letter_code
_entity_poly.pdbx_strand_id
1 'polypeptide(L)' 'QVEAAEVLGIDQPKVSALIHGKLGGFSTARLFRFLNALGRDVEIVVKPNKSCSKAQTRVAAL' A
#
# COMPACT_ATOMS: atom_id res chain seq x y z
N GLN A 1 7.00 10.68 -13.56
CA GLN A 1 7.49 9.58 -12.69
C GLN A 1 8.64 10.01 -11.78
N VAL A 2 9.52 10.94 -12.19
CA VAL A 2 10.59 11.49 -11.33
C VAL A 2 10.03 12.21 -10.11
N GLU A 3 9.06 13.10 -10.29
CA GLU A 3 8.38 13.77 -9.16
C GLU A 3 7.72 12.77 -8.19
N ALA A 4 7.06 11.73 -8.72
CA ALA A 4 6.49 10.67 -7.88
C ALA A 4 7.59 9.86 -7.13
N ALA A 5 8.77 9.71 -7.72
CA ALA A 5 9.91 9.07 -7.06
C ALA A 5 10.40 9.91 -5.87
N GLU A 6 10.44 11.23 -6.02
CA GLU A 6 10.78 12.17 -4.94
C GLU A 6 9.72 12.15 -3.83
N VAL A 7 8.44 12.29 -4.17
CA VAL A 7 7.32 12.27 -3.21
C VAL A 7 7.28 10.95 -2.43
N LEU A 8 7.50 9.82 -3.11
CA LEU A 8 7.45 8.49 -2.48
C LEU A 8 8.78 8.06 -1.85
N GLY A 9 9.86 8.82 -2.04
CA GLY A 9 11.20 8.50 -1.53
C GLY A 9 11.77 7.19 -2.10
N ILE A 10 11.53 6.90 -3.37
CA ILE A 10 11.98 5.69 -4.07
C ILE A 10 12.64 6.03 -5.40
N ASP A 11 13.30 5.06 -6.03
CA ASP A 11 13.84 5.25 -7.37
C ASP A 11 12.74 5.17 -8.45
N GLN A 12 13.00 5.78 -9.62
CA GLN A 12 12.06 5.77 -10.74
C GLN A 12 11.69 4.35 -11.25
N PRO A 13 12.61 3.36 -11.29
CA PRO A 13 12.25 1.98 -11.61
C PRO A 13 11.19 1.39 -10.68
N LYS A 14 11.26 1.66 -9.37
CA LYS A 14 10.24 1.24 -8.39
C LYS A 14 8.92 1.96 -8.62
N VAL A 15 8.91 3.24 -8.99
CA VAL A 15 7.68 3.95 -9.38
C VAL A 15 7.04 3.26 -10.59
N SER A 16 7.82 2.93 -11.61
CA SER A 16 7.34 2.21 -12.78
C SER A 16 6.76 0.85 -12.39
N ALA A 17 7.46 0.06 -11.57
CA ALA A 17 6.97 -1.22 -11.08
C ALA A 17 5.61 -1.08 -10.35
N LEU A 18 5.46 -0.05 -9.52
CA LEU A 18 4.22 0.22 -8.79
C LEU A 18 3.05 0.54 -9.73
N ILE A 19 3.25 1.41 -10.72
CA ILE A 19 2.24 1.78 -11.72
C ILE A 19 1.82 0.57 -12.56
N HIS A 20 2.74 -0.34 -12.86
CA HIS A 20 2.46 -1.57 -13.60
C HIS A 20 1.98 -2.74 -12.71
N GLY A 21 1.63 -2.48 -11.44
CA GLY A 21 1.09 -3.49 -10.53
C GLY A 21 2.10 -4.55 -10.06
N LYS A 22 3.40 -4.35 -10.28
CA LYS A 22 4.46 -5.26 -9.85
C LYS A 22 4.79 -5.05 -8.37
N LEU A 23 3.91 -5.52 -7.49
CA LEU A 23 3.98 -5.25 -6.04
C LEU A 23 4.91 -6.19 -5.25
N GLY A 24 5.39 -7.29 -5.85
CA GLY A 24 6.18 -8.32 -5.16
C GLY A 24 7.48 -7.81 -4.51
N GLY A 25 7.98 -6.65 -4.92
CA GLY A 25 9.17 -6.00 -4.33
C GLY A 25 8.87 -5.01 -3.20
N PHE A 26 7.61 -4.86 -2.79
CA PHE A 26 7.17 -3.90 -1.78
C PHE A 26 6.52 -4.61 -0.59
N SER A 27 6.94 -4.25 0.62
CA SER A 27 6.22 -4.68 1.81
C SER A 27 4.90 -3.92 1.95
N THR A 28 3.91 -4.53 2.62
CA THR A 28 2.62 -3.87 2.89
C THR A 28 2.80 -2.57 3.67
N ALA A 29 3.71 -2.54 4.65
CA ALA A 29 4.06 -1.33 5.39
C ALA A 29 4.58 -0.21 4.48
N ARG A 30 5.35 -0.56 3.43
CA ARG A 30 5.84 0.41 2.45
C ARG A 30 4.71 0.94 1.57
N LEU A 31 3.76 0.09 1.18
CA LEU A 31 2.58 0.53 0.44
C LEU A 31 1.72 1.51 1.28
N PHE A 32 1.55 1.28 2.57
CA PHE A 32 0.86 2.23 3.45
C PHE A 32 1.59 3.57 3.56
N ARG A 33 2.92 3.56 3.66
CA ARG A 33 3.70 4.81 3.65
C ARG A 33 3.52 5.60 2.36
N PHE A 34 3.37 4.94 1.22
CA PHE A 34 3.08 5.63 -0.04
C PHE A 34 1.71 6.29 -0.04
N LEU A 35 0.70 5.64 0.53
CA LEU A 35 -0.64 6.24 0.70
C LEU A 35 -0.56 7.51 1.56
N ASN A 36 0.18 7.46 2.68
CA ASN A 36 0.39 8.62 3.54
C ASN A 36 1.14 9.76 2.82
N ALA A 37 2.19 9.43 2.06
CA ALA A 37 2.93 10.40 1.26
C ALA A 37 2.06 11.07 0.19
N LEU A 38 1.02 10.38 -0.29
CA LEU A 38 0.01 10.89 -1.22
C LEU A 38 -1.17 11.59 -0.51
N GLY A 39 -1.05 11.88 0.79
CA GLY A 39 -2.06 12.60 1.56
C GLY A 39 -3.29 11.75 1.91
N ARG A 40 -3.15 10.42 1.98
CA ARG A 40 -4.20 9.51 2.42
C ARG A 40 -3.87 8.93 3.78
N ASP A 41 -4.77 9.09 4.74
CA ASP A 41 -4.66 8.42 6.02
C ASP A 41 -5.01 6.94 5.89
N VAL A 42 -4.20 6.09 6.51
CA VAL A 42 -4.41 4.64 6.53
C VAL A 42 -4.76 4.21 7.95
N GLU A 43 -5.99 3.73 8.14
CA GLU A 43 -6.42 3.08 9.37
C GLU A 43 -6.41 1.55 9.19
N ILE A 44 -5.77 0.83 10.13
CA ILE A 44 -5.75 -0.64 10.15
C ILE A 44 -6.55 -1.10 11.36
N VAL A 45 -7.74 -1.63 11.11
CA VAL A 45 -8.61 -2.16 12.17
C VAL A 45 -8.57 -3.69 12.16
N VAL A 46 -7.97 -4.27 13.20
CA VAL A 46 -7.94 -5.72 13.40
C VAL A 46 -9.10 -6.12 14.31
N LYS A 47 -9.97 -7.01 13.82
CA LYS A 47 -11.13 -7.52 14.57
C LYS A 47 -11.04 -9.04 14.71
N PRO A 48 -11.56 -9.62 15.81
CA PRO A 48 -11.69 -11.06 15.92
C PRO A 48 -12.50 -11.63 14.76
N ASN A 49 -12.04 -12.74 14.19
CA ASN A 49 -12.81 -13.45 13.20
C ASN A 49 -14.00 -14.15 13.89
N LYS A 50 -15.22 -13.87 13.43
CA LYS A 50 -16.45 -14.42 14.00
C LYS A 50 -16.92 -15.71 13.32
N SER A 51 -16.27 -16.13 12.23
CA SER A 51 -16.57 -17.38 11.54
C SER A 51 -15.49 -18.43 11.79
N CYS A 52 -15.84 -19.71 11.61
CA CYS A 52 -14.87 -20.82 11.60
C CYS A 52 -14.02 -20.86 10.32
N SER A 53 -14.18 -19.91 9.39
CA SER A 53 -13.39 -19.83 8.15
C SER A 53 -12.07 -19.07 8.38
N LYS A 54 -11.15 -19.10 7.41
CA LYS A 54 -9.94 -18.27 7.47
C LYS A 54 -10.29 -16.78 7.50
N ALA A 55 -9.55 -16.00 8.29
CA ALA A 55 -9.66 -14.55 8.34
C ALA A 55 -9.24 -13.93 7.00
N GLN A 56 -9.73 -12.73 6.71
CA GLN A 56 -9.51 -12.04 5.44
C GLN A 56 -9.07 -10.60 5.66
N THR A 57 -8.20 -10.11 4.78
CA THR A 57 -7.85 -8.70 4.69
C THR A 57 -8.65 -8.09 3.56
N ARG A 58 -9.37 -7.00 3.84
CA ARG A 58 -10.09 -6.22 2.84
C ARG A 58 -9.57 -4.79 2.85
N VAL A 59 -9.34 -4.25 1.66
CA VAL A 59 -9.01 -2.84 1.46
C VAL A 59 -10.24 -2.18 0.84
N ALA A 60 -10.78 -1.16 1.49
CA ALA A 60 -11.90 -0.37 1.00
C ALA A 60 -11.45 1.10 0.93
N ALA A 61 -11.74 1.77 -0.17
CA ALA A 61 -11.65 3.21 -0.25
C ALA A 61 -12.98 3.79 0.27
N LEU A 62 -12.89 4.75 1.19
CA LEU A 62 -14.02 5.57 1.61
C LEU A 62 -14.30 6.66 0.56
#